data_AF-A0A8H5Q245-F1
#
_entry.id   AF-A0A8H5Q245-F1
#
_cell.length_a   1.000
_cell.length_b   1.000
_cell.length_c   1.000
_cell.angle_alpha   90.00
_cell.angle_beta   90.00
_cell.angle_gamma   90.00
#
_symmetry.space_group_name_H-M   'P 1'
#
loop_
_entity.id
_entity.type
_entity.pdbx_description
1 polymer ?
#
loop_
_entity_poly.entity_id
_entity_poly.type
_entity_poly.pdbx_seq_one_letter_code
_entity_poly.pdbx_strand_id
1 'polypeptide(L)'
;MDVALGASQGQGVPSKPLTPGLAVQLVYGKVSVKGGEKFDGALPAADINWNENLGYIHLQEKFGGNRLIGVSAAANASDESNTFVSLHEKSLVDLSNNVKNGKLTWTAPKDCKEYVLFAHYERYTNQRSCDGVPTDVIANGSWVTDHFSATGAKLASQFWKKNLQDLDADRLSS
;
A
#
# COMPACT_ATOMS: atom_id res chain seq x y z
N MET A 1 -27.94 11.92 -12.28
CA MET A 1 -26.50 11.97 -11.94
C MET A 1 -25.88 10.77 -12.62
N ASP A 2 -24.98 10.99 -13.57
CA ASP A 2 -24.18 9.92 -14.17
C ASP A 2 -22.93 9.75 -13.29
N VAL A 3 -22.73 8.54 -12.77
CA VAL A 3 -21.62 8.23 -11.86
C VAL A 3 -20.92 7.02 -12.45
N ALA A 4 -19.83 7.27 -13.17
CA ALA A 4 -18.95 6.22 -13.65
C ALA A 4 -18.29 5.52 -12.44
N LEU A 5 -18.87 4.40 -12.02
CA LEU A 5 -18.28 3.44 -11.06
C LEU A 5 -17.24 2.57 -11.79
N GLY A 6 -16.28 3.20 -12.46
CA GLY A 6 -15.21 2.53 -13.20
C GLY A 6 -13.87 2.76 -12.52
N ALA A 7 -13.05 1.69 -12.40
CA ALA A 7 -11.71 1.75 -11.81
C ALA A 7 -10.74 2.73 -12.51
N SER A 8 -11.11 3.28 -13.68
CA SER A 8 -10.21 4.10 -14.50
C SER A 8 -10.10 5.59 -14.10
N GLN A 9 -10.86 6.07 -13.10
CA GLN A 9 -10.83 7.48 -12.66
C GLN A 9 -10.48 7.65 -11.18
N GLY A 10 -10.06 6.58 -10.48
CA GLY A 10 -9.66 6.65 -9.07
C GLY A 10 -10.73 7.33 -8.22
N GLN A 11 -11.96 6.81 -8.24
CA GLN A 11 -13.10 7.46 -7.60
C GLN A 11 -12.80 7.66 -6.11
N GLY A 12 -12.76 8.93 -5.73
CA GLY A 12 -12.51 9.31 -4.35
C GLY A 12 -13.78 9.58 -3.57
N VAL A 13 -13.63 9.66 -2.26
CA VAL A 13 -14.66 10.12 -1.34
C VAL A 13 -14.06 11.18 -0.42
N PRO A 14 -14.79 12.27 -0.12
CA PRO A 14 -14.37 13.18 0.94
C PRO A 14 -14.28 12.43 2.26
N SER A 15 -13.08 12.46 2.84
CA SER A 15 -12.76 11.66 4.02
C SER A 15 -11.56 12.27 4.73
N LYS A 16 -11.40 11.94 6.01
CA LYS A 16 -10.17 12.26 6.72
C LYS A 16 -9.05 11.37 6.16
N PRO A 17 -7.82 11.89 6.00
CA PRO A 17 -6.68 11.05 5.63
C PRO A 17 -6.55 9.83 6.55
N LEU A 18 -6.06 8.71 6.00
CA LEU A 18 -5.82 7.45 6.72
C LEU A 18 -7.10 6.74 7.23
N THR A 19 -8.29 7.15 6.76
CA THR A 19 -9.55 6.46 7.07
C THR A 19 -9.57 5.05 6.45
N PRO A 20 -9.96 4.00 7.20
CA PRO A 20 -10.11 2.66 6.65
C PRO A 20 -11.03 2.63 5.42
N GLY A 21 -10.59 1.95 4.35
CA GLY A 21 -11.27 1.90 3.06
C GLY A 21 -10.75 2.90 2.02
N LEU A 22 -9.83 3.80 2.39
CA LEU A 22 -9.02 4.54 1.43
C LEU A 22 -7.95 3.62 0.80
N ALA A 23 -7.51 3.98 -0.41
CA ALA A 23 -6.56 3.19 -1.19
C ALA A 23 -5.23 2.98 -0.46
N VAL A 24 -4.76 1.74 -0.52
CA VAL A 24 -3.45 1.31 -0.01
C VAL A 24 -2.58 0.80 -1.14
N GLN A 25 -1.28 0.74 -0.89
CA GLN A 25 -0.27 0.21 -1.79
C GLN A 25 0.71 -0.67 -1.05
N LEU A 26 1.31 -1.59 -1.80
CA LEU A 26 2.42 -2.41 -1.38
C LEU A 26 3.73 -1.67 -1.62
N VAL A 27 4.52 -1.49 -0.58
CA VAL A 27 5.91 -1.04 -0.64
C VAL A 27 6.80 -2.07 0.06
N TYR A 28 8.08 -2.13 -0.29
CA TYR A 28 8.98 -3.11 0.31
C TYR A 28 10.36 -2.53 0.57
N GLY A 29 11.02 -3.10 1.57
CA GLY A 29 12.46 -2.95 1.79
C GLY A 29 13.16 -4.25 1.46
N LYS A 30 14.41 -4.19 1.01
CA LYS A 30 15.22 -5.38 0.75
C LYS A 30 16.67 -5.24 1.21
N VAL A 31 17.30 -6.36 1.52
CA VAL A 31 18.73 -6.47 1.83
C VAL A 31 19.29 -7.82 1.37
N SER A 32 20.53 -7.83 0.88
CA SER A 32 21.24 -9.07 0.54
C SER A 32 21.92 -9.67 1.77
N VAL A 33 21.87 -10.99 1.90
CA VAL A 33 22.47 -11.79 2.97
C VAL A 33 23.25 -12.92 2.31
N LYS A 34 24.53 -13.12 2.67
CA LYS A 34 25.32 -14.21 2.06
C LYS A 34 24.80 -15.57 2.54
N GLY A 35 24.98 -16.60 1.71
CA GLY A 35 24.69 -17.98 2.09
C GLY A 35 25.41 -18.39 3.38
N GLY A 36 24.66 -18.91 4.35
CA GLY A 36 25.19 -19.26 5.68
C GLY A 36 25.38 -18.09 6.64
N GLU A 37 25.18 -16.85 6.20
CA GLU A 37 25.27 -15.66 7.05
C GLU A 37 24.02 -15.50 7.91
N LYS A 38 24.23 -15.00 9.14
CA LYS A 38 23.14 -14.67 10.06
C LYS A 38 22.75 -13.21 9.90
N PHE A 39 21.50 -12.97 9.54
CA PHE A 39 20.85 -11.68 9.70
C PHE A 39 20.32 -11.55 11.13
N ASP A 40 20.71 -10.48 11.83
CA ASP A 40 20.26 -10.20 13.19
C ASP A 40 20.07 -8.69 13.36
N GLY A 41 18.86 -8.21 13.12
CA GLY A 41 18.65 -6.77 13.06
C GLY A 41 17.22 -6.34 12.78
N ALA A 42 17.07 -5.02 12.64
CA ALA A 42 15.81 -4.42 12.20
C ALA A 42 15.55 -4.78 10.73
N LEU A 43 14.29 -4.98 10.39
CA LEU A 43 13.87 -5.24 9.01
C LEU A 43 14.26 -4.06 8.08
N PRO A 44 14.57 -4.33 6.81
CA PRO A 44 14.85 -3.26 5.85
C PRO A 44 13.63 -2.33 5.74
N ALA A 45 13.89 -1.03 5.78
CA ALA A 45 12.85 -0.01 5.66
C ALA A 45 12.25 -0.04 4.25
N ALA A 46 10.95 0.26 4.14
CA ALA A 46 10.27 0.37 2.86
C ALA A 46 10.86 1.50 2.01
N ASP A 47 11.08 1.23 0.72
CA ASP A 47 11.28 2.28 -0.28
C ASP A 47 9.91 2.83 -0.71
N ILE A 48 9.68 4.11 -0.40
CA ILE A 48 8.39 4.79 -0.60
C ILE A 48 8.39 5.68 -1.85
N ASN A 49 9.51 5.75 -2.55
CA ASN A 49 9.65 6.51 -3.80
C ASN A 49 9.56 5.58 -5.03
N TRP A 50 9.53 4.26 -4.80
CA TRP A 50 9.36 3.27 -5.84
C TRP A 50 7.94 3.36 -6.43
N ASN A 51 7.84 3.43 -7.77
CA ASN A 51 6.59 3.44 -8.52
C ASN A 51 5.71 4.70 -8.40
N GLU A 52 6.33 5.89 -8.25
CA GLU A 52 5.61 7.16 -8.33
C GLU A 52 4.95 7.37 -9.71
N ASN A 53 3.71 7.86 -9.70
CA ASN A 53 2.87 7.97 -10.89
C ASN A 53 3.39 9.03 -11.87
N LEU A 54 3.45 8.68 -13.17
CA LEU A 54 4.02 9.46 -14.27
C LEU A 54 3.08 10.52 -14.89
N GLY A 55 2.10 11.03 -14.14
CA GLY A 55 1.43 12.31 -14.47
C GLY A 55 -0.01 12.25 -15.01
N TYR A 56 -0.71 11.12 -14.96
CA TYR A 56 -2.14 11.06 -15.36
C TYR A 56 -3.11 11.32 -14.20
N ILE A 57 -2.67 11.13 -12.95
CA ILE A 57 -3.45 11.29 -11.73
C ILE A 57 -2.62 12.04 -10.69
N HIS A 58 -3.26 12.61 -9.65
CA HIS A 58 -2.54 13.35 -8.61
C HIS A 58 -1.42 12.50 -7.98
N LEU A 59 -0.33 13.16 -7.61
CA LEU A 59 0.78 12.53 -6.93
C LEU A 59 0.36 11.99 -5.56
N GLN A 60 1.05 10.95 -5.13
CA GLN A 60 0.86 10.38 -3.80
C GLN A 60 1.46 11.30 -2.74
N GLU A 61 0.71 11.57 -1.67
CA GLU A 61 1.21 12.34 -0.53
C GLU A 61 1.93 11.43 0.48
N LYS A 62 3.21 11.71 0.76
CA LYS A 62 4.08 10.80 1.52
C LYS A 62 3.98 10.91 3.04
N PHE A 63 2.78 10.99 3.60
CA PHE A 63 2.57 10.94 5.05
C PHE A 63 2.03 9.57 5.53
N GLY A 64 1.97 9.38 6.84
CA GLY A 64 1.53 8.12 7.46
C GLY A 64 2.64 7.07 7.58
N GLY A 65 2.31 5.97 8.25
CA GLY A 65 3.25 4.86 8.52
C GLY A 65 3.14 3.70 7.54
N ASN A 66 4.11 2.80 7.61
CA ASN A 66 4.15 1.54 6.87
C ASN A 66 3.77 0.39 7.82
N ARG A 67 2.71 -0.36 7.52
CA ARG A 67 2.30 -1.54 8.29
C ARG A 67 2.95 -2.77 7.70
N LEU A 68 3.77 -3.48 8.47
CA LEU A 68 4.36 -4.75 8.03
C LEU A 68 3.25 -5.77 7.76
N ILE A 69 3.28 -6.41 6.58
CA ILE A 69 2.32 -7.45 6.19
C ILE A 69 2.97 -8.80 5.91
N GLY A 70 4.29 -8.82 5.71
CA GLY A 70 5.02 -10.07 5.51
C GLY A 70 6.52 -9.87 5.40
N VAL A 71 7.27 -10.92 5.72
CA VAL A 71 8.72 -10.99 5.54
C VAL A 71 9.05 -12.29 4.86
N SER A 72 9.86 -12.25 3.80
CA SER A 72 10.27 -13.44 3.08
C SER A 72 11.72 -13.33 2.63
N ALA A 73 12.36 -14.46 2.40
CA ALA A 73 13.67 -14.50 1.77
C ALA A 73 13.67 -15.51 0.63
N ALA A 74 14.48 -15.26 -0.40
CA ALA A 74 14.72 -16.21 -1.48
C ALA A 74 16.15 -16.04 -2.02
N ALA A 75 16.74 -17.13 -2.49
CA ALA A 75 18.06 -17.11 -3.10
C ALA A 75 18.05 -16.28 -4.39
N ASN A 76 19.10 -15.48 -4.56
CA ASN A 76 19.32 -14.70 -5.77
C ASN A 76 19.68 -15.65 -6.92
N ALA A 77 18.92 -15.59 -8.01
CA ALA A 77 19.09 -16.36 -9.23
C ALA A 77 19.48 -15.48 -10.42
N SER A 78 19.87 -14.23 -10.18
CA SER A 78 20.20 -13.28 -11.22
C SER A 78 21.59 -13.56 -11.77
N ASP A 79 21.72 -13.59 -13.09
CA ASP A 79 23.02 -13.58 -13.77
C ASP A 79 23.53 -12.14 -13.90
N GLU A 80 24.85 -11.97 -14.07
CA GLU A 80 25.51 -10.66 -14.19
C GLU A 80 24.99 -9.78 -15.35
N SER A 81 24.29 -10.39 -16.32
CA SER A 81 23.68 -9.73 -17.47
C SER A 81 22.22 -9.31 -17.27
N ASN A 82 21.59 -9.64 -16.14
CA ASN A 82 20.17 -9.39 -15.96
C ASN A 82 19.88 -7.93 -15.59
N THR A 83 18.95 -7.32 -16.33
CA THR A 83 18.31 -6.04 -15.98
C THR A 83 17.27 -6.16 -14.85
N PHE A 84 16.95 -7.39 -14.43
CA PHE A 84 15.94 -7.69 -13.41
C PHE A 84 16.51 -8.61 -12.32
N VAL A 85 16.03 -8.45 -11.09
CA VAL A 85 16.35 -9.39 -10.02
C VAL A 85 15.49 -10.64 -10.16
N SER A 86 16.13 -11.79 -10.38
CA SER A 86 15.51 -13.11 -10.42
C SER A 86 15.73 -13.84 -9.10
N LEU A 87 14.71 -14.56 -8.63
CA LEU A 87 14.76 -15.34 -7.38
C LEU A 87 14.46 -16.81 -7.65
N HIS A 88 15.13 -17.72 -6.94
CA HIS A 88 14.82 -19.15 -7.01
C HIS A 88 13.54 -19.46 -6.23
N GLU A 89 12.45 -19.79 -6.94
CA GLU A 89 11.15 -20.08 -6.33
C GLU A 89 11.22 -21.13 -5.20
N LYS A 90 11.94 -22.23 -5.41
CA LYS A 90 12.06 -23.32 -4.42
C LYS A 90 12.80 -22.92 -3.13
N SER A 91 13.53 -21.81 -3.16
CA SER A 91 14.26 -21.28 -1.99
C SER A 91 13.44 -20.27 -1.19
N LEU A 92 12.21 -19.96 -1.64
CA LEU A 92 11.34 -19.01 -0.96
C LEU A 92 11.00 -19.53 0.44
N VAL A 93 11.27 -18.70 1.43
CA VAL A 93 10.92 -18.94 2.82
C VAL A 93 10.09 -17.76 3.35
N ASP A 94 8.96 -18.09 4.00
CA ASP A 94 8.19 -17.13 4.78
C ASP A 94 8.80 -17.02 6.18
N LEU A 95 9.17 -15.80 6.56
CA LEU A 95 9.82 -15.46 7.83
C LEU A 95 8.93 -14.55 8.68
N SER A 96 7.67 -14.33 8.27
CA SER A 96 6.75 -13.39 8.94
C SER A 96 6.55 -13.76 10.41
N ASN A 97 6.44 -15.05 10.71
CA ASN A 97 6.26 -15.56 12.08
C ASN A 97 7.54 -15.50 12.93
N ASN A 98 8.70 -15.24 12.32
CA ASN A 98 9.98 -15.14 13.00
C ASN A 98 10.29 -13.70 13.45
N VAL A 99 9.49 -12.72 13.02
CA VAL A 99 9.66 -11.32 13.38
C VAL A 99 9.20 -11.08 14.81
N LYS A 100 10.06 -10.44 15.61
CA LYS A 100 9.75 -10.03 16.99
C LYS A 100 10.11 -8.56 17.16
N ASN A 101 9.13 -7.74 17.54
CA ASN A 101 9.33 -6.30 17.77
C ASN A 101 10.02 -5.58 16.59
N GLY A 102 9.64 -5.92 15.35
CA GLY A 102 10.23 -5.35 14.13
C GLY A 102 11.66 -5.80 13.82
N LYS A 103 12.17 -6.80 14.53
CA LYS A 103 13.48 -7.41 14.31
C LYS A 103 13.35 -8.85 13.85
N LEU A 104 14.32 -9.28 13.07
CA LEU A 104 14.45 -10.65 12.60
C LEU A 104 15.83 -11.19 12.97
N THR A 105 15.83 -12.43 13.45
CA THR A 105 17.04 -13.24 13.59
C THR A 105 16.87 -14.47 12.72
N TRP A 106 17.63 -14.56 11.63
CA TRP A 106 17.52 -15.64 10.63
C TRP A 106 18.89 -15.93 10.01
N THR A 107 19.18 -17.20 9.76
CA THR A 107 20.41 -17.62 9.08
C THR A 107 20.06 -18.11 7.69
N ALA A 108 20.67 -17.51 6.68
CA ALA A 108 20.49 -17.94 5.30
C ALA A 108 21.03 -19.37 5.11
N PRO A 109 20.31 -20.25 4.40
CA PRO A 109 20.85 -21.55 4.03
C PRO A 109 22.17 -21.43 3.24
N LYS A 110 23.02 -22.46 3.32
CA LYS A 110 24.35 -22.49 2.67
C LYS A 110 24.33 -23.02 1.24
N ASP A 111 23.15 -23.37 0.73
CA ASP A 111 22.95 -23.98 -0.58
C ASP A 111 23.15 -22.99 -1.75
N CYS A 112 22.95 -21.69 -1.48
CA CYS A 112 23.14 -20.61 -2.45
C CYS A 112 24.14 -19.58 -1.92
N LYS A 113 24.78 -18.84 -2.83
CA LYS A 113 25.78 -17.81 -2.47
C LYS A 113 25.16 -16.60 -1.78
N GLU A 114 23.94 -16.23 -2.17
CA GLU A 114 23.25 -15.04 -1.71
C GLU A 114 21.74 -15.27 -1.64
N TYR A 115 21.14 -14.70 -0.60
CA TYR A 115 19.70 -14.59 -0.39
C TYR A 115 19.32 -13.11 -0.34
N VAL A 116 18.14 -12.79 -0.87
CA VAL A 116 17.52 -11.47 -0.72
C VAL A 116 16.41 -11.59 0.31
N LEU A 117 16.52 -10.82 1.39
CA LEU A 117 15.50 -10.68 2.42
C LEU A 117 14.61 -9.48 2.07
N PHE A 118 13.31 -9.70 2.00
CA PHE A 118 12.28 -8.70 1.75
C PHE A 118 11.42 -8.49 2.99
N ALA A 119 11.16 -7.23 3.31
CA ALA A 119 10.10 -6.84 4.22
C ALA A 119 9.03 -6.08 3.43
N HIS A 120 7.82 -6.60 3.44
CA HIS A 120 6.67 -6.09 2.69
C HIS A 120 5.75 -5.31 3.61
N TYR A 121 5.34 -4.13 3.18
CA TYR A 121 4.52 -3.23 3.96
C TYR A 121 3.34 -2.73 3.15
N GLU A 122 2.21 -2.59 3.83
CA GLU A 122 1.05 -1.85 3.34
C GLU A 122 1.11 -0.41 3.87
N ARG A 123 0.83 0.56 3.00
CA ARG A 123 0.61 1.95 3.41
C ARG A 123 -0.51 2.56 2.59
N TYR A 124 -1.12 3.62 3.08
CA TYR A 124 -2.04 4.41 2.26
C TYR A 124 -1.28 5.05 1.09
N THR A 125 -1.93 5.12 -0.08
CA THR A 125 -1.42 5.91 -1.22
C THR A 125 -1.51 7.40 -0.94
N ASN A 126 -2.43 7.81 -0.04
CA ASN A 126 -2.80 9.20 0.24
C ASN A 126 -2.93 10.00 -1.05
N GLN A 127 -3.56 9.39 -2.03
CA GLN A 127 -3.75 10.00 -3.31
C GLN A 127 -5.09 10.72 -3.31
N ARG A 128 -5.08 11.98 -3.76
CA ARG A 128 -6.31 12.73 -4.00
C ARG A 128 -6.92 12.33 -5.33
N SER A 129 -8.23 12.20 -5.35
CA SER A 129 -9.01 12.05 -6.59
C SER A 129 -9.40 13.43 -7.13
N CYS A 130 -9.71 14.38 -6.25
CA CYS A 130 -9.89 15.79 -6.60
C CYS A 130 -9.37 16.70 -5.50
N ASP A 131 -8.93 17.90 -5.90
CA ASP A 131 -8.53 18.95 -4.97
C ASP A 131 -9.72 19.85 -4.62
N GLY A 132 -9.65 20.44 -3.44
CA GLY A 132 -10.61 21.44 -2.99
C GLY A 132 -9.96 22.40 -1.99
N VAL A 133 -10.70 23.40 -1.53
CA VAL A 133 -10.22 24.38 -0.56
C VAL A 133 -10.47 23.82 0.84
N PRO A 134 -9.43 23.58 1.67
CA PRO A 134 -9.54 22.79 2.89
C PRO A 134 -10.17 23.56 4.06
N THR A 135 -11.44 23.96 3.94
CA THR A 135 -12.21 24.56 5.04
C THR A 135 -12.82 23.51 5.96
N ASP A 136 -13.15 22.33 5.42
CA ASP A 136 -13.58 21.14 6.16
C ASP A 136 -13.27 19.85 5.35
N VAL A 137 -13.69 18.68 5.85
CA VAL A 137 -13.41 17.39 5.20
C VAL A 137 -14.09 17.24 3.83
N ILE A 138 -15.24 17.86 3.60
CA ILE A 138 -15.96 17.84 2.33
C ILE A 138 -15.30 18.81 1.35
N ALA A 139 -14.94 19.99 1.82
CA ALA A 139 -14.31 21.04 1.02
C ALA A 139 -12.84 20.74 0.69
N ASN A 140 -12.13 19.94 1.50
CA ASN A 140 -10.75 19.48 1.28
C ASN A 140 -10.63 18.41 0.17
N GLY A 141 -11.55 18.39 -0.80
CA GLY A 141 -11.53 17.46 -1.92
C GLY A 141 -11.84 16.01 -1.52
N SER A 142 -11.37 15.07 -2.32
CA SER A 142 -11.65 13.64 -2.11
C SER A 142 -10.40 12.77 -2.22
N TRP A 143 -10.39 11.66 -1.48
CA TRP A 143 -9.28 10.71 -1.43
C TRP A 143 -9.67 9.42 -2.14
N VAL A 144 -8.74 8.86 -2.93
CA VAL A 144 -8.98 7.63 -3.70
C VAL A 144 -9.36 6.50 -2.74
N THR A 145 -10.46 5.81 -3.07
CA THR A 145 -10.95 4.68 -2.28
C THR A 145 -10.28 3.37 -2.70
N ASP A 146 -10.18 2.42 -1.78
CA ASP A 146 -9.76 1.06 -2.12
C ASP A 146 -10.91 0.33 -2.83
N HIS A 147 -10.82 0.30 -4.15
CA HIS A 147 -11.82 -0.32 -5.02
C HIS A 147 -11.92 -1.85 -4.90
N PHE A 148 -10.92 -2.48 -4.29
CA PHE A 148 -10.86 -3.94 -4.15
C PHE A 148 -11.31 -4.43 -2.79
N SER A 149 -11.55 -3.54 -1.82
CA SER A 149 -12.03 -3.94 -0.48
C SER A 149 -13.50 -3.62 -0.24
N ALA A 150 -14.15 -4.54 0.48
CA ALA A 150 -15.49 -4.32 1.01
C ALA A 150 -15.55 -3.09 1.93
N THR A 151 -14.45 -2.75 2.61
CA THR A 151 -14.34 -1.55 3.44
C THR A 151 -14.35 -0.28 2.59
N GLY A 152 -13.64 -0.24 1.46
CA GLY A 152 -13.69 0.89 0.53
C GLY A 152 -15.08 1.08 -0.08
N ALA A 153 -15.73 -0.01 -0.52
CA ALA A 153 -17.10 0.04 -1.01
C ALA A 153 -18.11 0.54 0.06
N LYS A 154 -17.93 0.12 1.32
CA LYS A 154 -18.73 0.60 2.46
C LYS A 154 -18.48 2.08 2.75
N LEU A 155 -17.22 2.53 2.72
CA LEU A 155 -16.86 3.94 2.97
C LEU A 155 -17.54 4.86 1.94
N ALA A 156 -17.44 4.52 0.66
CA ALA A 156 -18.11 5.26 -0.40
C ALA A 156 -19.63 5.28 -0.18
N SER A 157 -20.26 4.10 -0.04
CA SER A 157 -21.73 4.01 0.12
C SER A 157 -22.27 4.70 1.37
N GLN A 158 -21.54 4.71 2.50
CA GLN A 158 -21.93 5.43 3.71
C GLN A 158 -21.88 6.95 3.52
N PHE A 159 -20.85 7.47 2.87
CA PHE A 159 -20.77 8.89 2.53
C PHE A 159 -21.97 9.31 1.68
N TRP A 160 -22.30 8.53 0.65
CA TRP A 160 -23.46 8.81 -0.19
C TRP A 160 -24.78 8.75 0.58
N LYS A 161 -25.00 7.71 1.39
CA LYS A 161 -26.21 7.62 2.21
C LYS A 161 -26.38 8.84 3.11
N LYS A 162 -25.33 9.23 3.83
CA LYS A 162 -25.39 10.38 4.73
C LYS A 162 -25.67 11.69 4.00
N ASN A 163 -25.00 11.95 2.88
CA ASN A 163 -25.03 13.28 2.26
C ASN A 163 -26.06 13.42 1.12
N LEU A 164 -26.59 12.32 0.57
CA LEU A 164 -27.69 12.35 -0.41
C LEU A 164 -29.04 11.93 0.15
N GLN A 165 -29.15 11.07 1.17
CA GLN A 165 -30.47 10.79 1.75
C GLN A 165 -31.02 12.01 2.51
N ASP A 166 -30.15 12.86 3.04
CA ASP A 166 -30.55 14.15 3.64
C ASP A 166 -31.05 15.16 2.59
N LEU A 167 -30.64 15.05 1.31
CA LEU A 167 -31.09 15.94 0.23
C LEU A 167 -32.54 15.70 -0.22
N ASP A 168 -33.09 14.50 -0.01
CA ASP A 168 -34.48 14.18 -0.34
C ASP A 168 -35.45 14.50 0.82
N ALA A 169 -34.96 14.60 2.06
CA ALA A 169 -35.80 14.95 3.22
C ALA A 169 -36.23 16.43 3.21
N ASP A 170 -35.38 17.33 2.72
CA ASP A 170 -35.68 18.78 2.62
C ASP A 170 -36.54 19.15 1.40
N ARG A 171 -36.78 18.22 0.47
CA ARG A 171 -37.62 18.45 -0.73
C ARG A 171 -39.07 17.98 -0.62
N LEU A 172 -39.42 17.30 0.47
CA LEU A 172 -40.79 16.83 0.74
C LEU A 172 -41.52 17.66 1.80
N SER A 173 -40.92 18.77 2.27
CA SER A 173 -41.49 19.67 3.28
C SER A 173 -41.82 21.09 2.78
N SER A 174 -41.83 21.32 1.46
CA SER A 174 -42.25 22.59 0.84
C SER A 174 -43.52 22.46 0.02
#